data_AF-A0A965NK63-F1
#
_entry.id   AF-A0A965NK63-F1
#
_cell.length_a   1.000
_cell.length_b   1.000
_cell.length_c   1.000
_cell.angle_alpha   90.00
_cell.angle_beta   90.00
_cell.angle_gamma   90.00
#
_symmetry.space_group_name_H-M   'P 1'
#
loop_
_entity.id
_entity.type
_entity.pdbx_description
1 polymer ?
#
loop_
_entity_poly.entity_id
_entity_poly.type
_entity_poly.pdbx_seq_one_letter_code
_entity_poly.pdbx_strand_id
1 'polypeptide(L)'
;MAHTIIYFCLLFFVQTHIVATHTWEQVQQLQEQGDLEQAIVLAHHLHAQSSGFSFLVQEKEIQAMRQDVGMTGYQSSWYFLWAYFISWTWWLVIVLFLLAVLVYILFRYKKISTRHLVIFCVSSGMFFMGFVQKYRLSTQSQGIIIQKKCPIKGGPDETYLSVDFMEYGQVVTVKQEQGAYLFVTSGIQKGWVVKDHIKNI
;
A
#
# COMPACT_ATOMS: atom_id res chain seq x y z
N MET A 1 16.00 -33.55 -7.12
CA MET A 1 16.47 -32.22 -6.69
C MET A 1 15.38 -31.15 -6.74
N ALA A 2 14.66 -30.92 -7.86
CA ALA A 2 13.61 -29.89 -7.89
C ALA A 2 12.42 -30.18 -6.95
N HIS A 3 11.98 -31.44 -6.82
CA HIS A 3 10.91 -31.81 -5.89
C HIS A 3 11.28 -31.66 -4.41
N THR A 4 12.57 -31.85 -4.06
CA THR A 4 13.04 -31.67 -2.69
C THR A 4 13.03 -30.20 -2.27
N ILE A 5 13.36 -29.27 -3.18
CA ILE A 5 13.32 -27.82 -2.90
C ILE A 5 11.88 -27.35 -2.70
N ILE A 6 10.94 -27.80 -3.54
CA ILE A 6 9.51 -27.43 -3.40
C ILE A 6 8.92 -27.95 -2.09
N TYR A 7 9.23 -29.20 -1.72
CA TYR A 7 8.80 -29.76 -0.43
C TYR A 7 9.36 -28.98 0.75
N PHE A 8 10.63 -28.56 0.68
CA PHE A 8 11.26 -27.79 1.75
C PHE A 8 10.63 -26.40 1.89
N CYS A 9 10.32 -25.73 0.78
CA CYS A 9 9.62 -24.44 0.80
C CYS A 9 8.20 -24.55 1.36
N LEU A 10 7.46 -25.61 0.99
CA LEU A 10 6.11 -25.85 1.51
C LEU A 10 6.11 -26.17 3.00
N LEU A 11 7.05 -27.02 3.45
CA LEU A 11 7.20 -27.34 4.88
C LEU A 11 7.58 -26.10 5.69
N PHE A 12 8.50 -25.28 5.18
CA PHE A 12 8.87 -24.02 5.81
C PHE A 12 7.66 -23.08 5.93
N PHE A 13 6.87 -22.92 4.85
CA PHE A 13 5.68 -22.08 4.85
C PHE A 13 4.62 -22.57 5.86
N VAL A 14 4.31 -23.87 5.86
CA VAL A 14 3.35 -24.47 6.80
C VAL A 14 3.83 -24.29 8.25
N GLN A 15 5.12 -24.48 8.51
CA GLN A 15 5.67 -24.33 9.85
C GLN A 15 5.62 -22.88 10.34
N THR A 16 5.92 -21.90 9.48
CA THR A 16 5.77 -20.47 9.84
C THR A 16 4.32 -20.08 10.10
N HIS A 17 3.38 -20.66 9.35
CA HIS A 17 1.96 -20.36 9.52
C HIS A 17 1.39 -20.95 10.82
N ILE A 18 1.77 -22.18 11.19
CA ILE A 18 1.33 -22.82 12.44
C ILE A 18 1.84 -22.07 13.66
N VAL A 19 3.12 -21.66 13.62
CA VAL A 19 3.73 -20.87 14.71
C VAL A 19 2.98 -19.55 14.87
N ALA A 20 2.74 -18.82 13.76
CA ALA A 20 2.05 -17.53 13.80
C ALA A 20 0.62 -17.63 14.36
N THR A 21 -0.16 -18.65 13.97
CA THR A 21 -1.53 -18.82 14.45
C THR A 21 -1.60 -19.15 15.94
N HIS A 22 -0.73 -20.05 16.41
CA HIS A 22 -0.71 -20.44 17.83
C HIS A 22 -0.29 -19.28 18.74
N THR A 23 0.71 -18.49 18.31
CA THR A 23 1.14 -17.32 19.09
C THR A 23 0.11 -16.19 19.07
N TRP A 24 -0.68 -16.06 18.01
CA TRP A 24 -1.78 -15.07 17.97
C TRP A 24 -2.89 -15.40 18.96
N GLU A 25 -3.25 -16.68 19.08
CA GLU A 25 -4.22 -17.14 20.10
C GLU A 25 -3.72 -16.84 21.52
N GLN A 26 -2.42 -16.99 21.78
CA GLN A 26 -1.83 -16.63 23.08
C GLN A 26 -1.89 -15.14 23.38
N VAL A 27 -1.64 -14.28 22.37
CA VAL A 27 -1.78 -12.82 22.53
C VAL A 27 -3.24 -12.45 22.83
N GLN A 28 -4.21 -13.08 22.15
CA GLN A 28 -5.64 -12.84 22.43
C GLN A 28 -6.04 -13.28 23.83
N GLN A 29 -5.58 -14.44 24.31
CA GLN A 29 -5.86 -14.91 25.67
C GLN A 29 -5.27 -13.98 26.74
N LEU A 30 -4.04 -13.48 26.55
CA LEU A 30 -3.42 -12.53 27.48
C LEU A 30 -4.17 -11.18 27.49
N GLN A 31 -4.67 -10.74 26.33
CA GLN A 31 -5.49 -9.53 26.23
C GLN A 31 -6.84 -9.69 26.96
N GLU A 32 -7.49 -10.84 26.85
CA GLU A 32 -8.74 -11.15 27.57
C GLU A 32 -8.54 -11.25 29.09
N GLN A 33 -7.35 -11.66 29.54
CA GLN A 33 -6.97 -11.71 30.95
C GLN A 33 -6.59 -10.35 31.55
N GLY A 34 -6.49 -9.30 30.73
CA GLY A 34 -6.14 -7.94 31.18
C GLY A 34 -4.64 -7.73 31.47
N ASP A 35 -3.78 -8.71 31.15
CA ASP A 35 -2.33 -8.60 31.31
C ASP A 35 -1.70 -7.96 30.06
N LEU A 36 -1.91 -6.64 29.94
CA LEU A 36 -1.45 -5.85 28.79
C LEU A 36 0.08 -5.82 28.66
N GLU A 37 0.83 -5.84 29.76
CA GLU A 37 2.30 -5.80 29.70
C GLU A 37 2.87 -7.08 29.08
N GLN A 38 2.35 -8.26 29.46
CA GLN A 38 2.80 -9.52 28.88
C GLN A 38 2.39 -9.65 27.41
N ALA A 39 1.19 -9.19 27.03
CA ALA A 39 0.75 -9.19 25.65
C ALA A 39 1.64 -8.31 24.76
N ILE A 40 2.06 -7.14 25.26
CA ILE A 40 2.97 -6.22 24.55
C ILE A 40 4.36 -6.83 24.40
N VAL A 41 4.93 -7.41 25.46
CA VAL A 41 6.26 -8.06 25.39
C VAL A 41 6.25 -9.24 24.43
N LEU A 42 5.18 -10.05 24.43
CA LEU A 42 5.03 -11.18 23.52
C LEU A 42 4.86 -10.71 22.06
N ALA A 43 4.06 -9.66 21.82
CA ALA A 43 3.91 -9.05 20.51
C ALA A 43 5.21 -8.43 19.99
N HIS A 44 6.01 -7.82 20.86
CA HIS A 44 7.31 -7.24 20.50
C HIS A 44 8.34 -8.33 20.17
N HIS A 45 8.33 -9.44 20.91
CA HIS A 45 9.18 -10.59 20.61
C HIS A 45 8.77 -11.27 19.28
N LEU A 46 7.46 -11.36 19.01
CA LEU A 46 6.92 -11.81 17.72
C LEU A 46 7.35 -10.89 16.60
N HIS A 47 7.28 -9.56 16.78
CA HIS A 47 7.70 -8.61 15.76
C HIS A 47 9.19 -8.74 15.42
N ALA A 48 10.04 -8.98 16.43
CA ALA A 48 11.46 -9.23 16.25
C ALA A 48 11.75 -10.58 15.54
N GLN A 49 10.90 -11.59 15.73
CA GLN A 49 11.07 -12.91 15.13
C GLN A 49 10.40 -13.04 13.74
N SER A 50 9.35 -12.25 13.48
CA SER A 50 8.52 -12.31 12.29
C SER A 50 8.68 -11.06 11.41
N SER A 51 9.91 -10.62 11.12
CA SER A 51 10.20 -9.45 10.26
C SER A 51 9.66 -9.52 8.80
N GLY A 52 8.66 -10.37 8.53
CA GLY A 52 7.81 -10.38 7.33
C GLY A 52 6.28 -10.30 7.59
N PHE A 53 5.80 -10.14 8.83
CA PHE A 53 4.35 -10.16 9.16
C PHE A 53 3.87 -8.91 9.92
N SER A 54 4.32 -7.71 9.50
CA SER A 54 4.09 -6.45 10.22
C SER A 54 2.77 -5.73 9.90
N PHE A 55 1.83 -6.31 9.15
CA PHE A 55 0.74 -5.50 8.58
C PHE A 55 -0.38 -5.11 9.57
N LEU A 56 -0.76 -5.99 10.51
CA LEU A 56 -1.98 -5.78 11.32
C LEU A 56 -1.74 -5.17 12.71
N VAL A 57 -0.58 -5.41 13.33
CA VAL A 57 -0.24 -4.80 14.64
C VAL A 57 0.22 -3.36 14.46
N GLN A 58 0.89 -3.06 13.35
CA GLN A 58 1.42 -1.74 13.05
C GLN A 58 0.31 -0.70 12.85
N GLU A 59 -0.89 -1.08 12.40
CA GLU A 59 -1.99 -0.13 12.21
C GLU A 59 -2.57 0.40 13.52
N LYS A 60 -2.68 -0.44 14.56
CA LYS A 60 -3.13 -0.03 15.90
C LYS A 60 -2.07 0.79 16.65
N GLU A 61 -0.80 0.44 16.55
CA GLU A 61 0.29 1.23 17.12
C GLU A 61 0.50 2.56 16.37
N ILE A 62 0.35 2.60 15.05
CA ILE A 62 0.41 3.85 14.27
C ILE A 62 -0.77 4.77 14.62
N GLN A 63 -1.95 4.23 14.94
CA GLN A 63 -3.10 5.04 15.39
C GLN A 63 -2.88 5.59 16.80
N ALA A 64 -2.31 4.81 17.72
CA ALA A 64 -1.94 5.28 19.05
C ALA A 64 -0.80 6.33 19.02
N MET A 65 0.23 6.11 18.19
CA MET A 65 1.33 7.08 18.02
C MET A 65 0.91 8.37 17.30
N ARG A 66 -0.14 8.34 16.46
CA ARG A 66 -0.70 9.55 15.82
C ARG A 66 -1.39 10.49 16.80
N GLN A 67 -1.85 9.99 17.95
CA GLN A 67 -2.53 10.81 18.95
C GLN A 67 -1.58 11.48 19.93
N ASP A 68 -0.45 10.84 20.24
CA ASP A 68 0.46 11.29 21.31
C ASP A 68 1.69 12.05 20.82
N VAL A 69 2.08 11.86 19.55
CA VAL A 69 3.23 12.55 18.97
C VAL A 69 2.73 13.42 17.84
N GLY A 70 2.83 14.75 18.01
CA GLY A 70 2.58 15.75 16.98
C GLY A 70 3.58 15.66 15.81
N MET A 71 3.71 14.48 15.21
CA MET A 71 4.55 14.22 14.04
C MET A 71 3.90 14.92 12.84
N THR A 72 4.50 16.04 12.47
CA THR A 72 4.24 16.77 11.23
C THR A 72 4.20 15.79 10.05
N GLY A 73 3.12 15.84 9.26
CA GLY A 73 2.73 14.82 8.27
C GLY A 73 3.72 14.49 7.13
N TYR A 74 4.92 15.06 7.13
CA TYR A 74 5.95 14.78 6.13
C TYR A 74 6.75 13.50 6.41
N GLN A 75 7.06 13.17 7.68
CA GLN A 75 7.85 11.98 8.00
C GLN A 75 7.03 10.68 7.91
N SER A 76 5.74 10.70 8.24
CA SER A 76 4.90 9.50 8.16
C SER A 76 4.67 9.03 6.72
N SER A 77 4.57 9.95 5.76
CA SER A 77 4.35 9.61 4.34
C SER A 77 5.49 8.78 3.75
N TRP A 78 6.73 9.09 4.09
CA TRP A 78 7.91 8.42 3.52
C TRP A 78 8.05 6.97 4.01
N TYR A 79 7.81 6.71 5.29
CA TYR A 79 7.82 5.34 5.83
C TYR A 79 6.71 4.48 5.24
N PHE A 80 5.52 5.04 5.01
CA PHE A 80 4.42 4.33 4.35
C PHE A 80 4.77 3.97 2.91
N LEU A 81 5.37 4.91 2.15
CA LEU A 81 5.85 4.62 0.79
C LEU A 81 6.94 3.54 0.79
N TRP A 82 7.87 3.60 1.72
CA TRP A 82 8.98 2.63 1.80
C TRP A 82 8.50 1.22 2.17
N ALA A 83 7.62 1.11 3.17
CA ALA A 83 6.98 -0.16 3.54
C ALA A 83 6.13 -0.73 2.40
N TYR A 84 5.40 0.13 1.68
CA TYR A 84 4.64 -0.25 0.50
C TYR A 84 5.55 -0.76 -0.62
N PHE A 85 6.65 -0.07 -0.89
CA PHE A 85 7.65 -0.50 -1.88
C PHE A 85 8.24 -1.86 -1.52
N ILE A 86 8.62 -2.10 -0.26
CA ILE A 86 9.18 -3.38 0.17
C ILE A 86 8.17 -4.50 0.00
N SER A 87 6.92 -4.30 0.44
CA SER A 87 5.85 -5.27 0.25
C SER A 87 5.64 -5.62 -1.23
N TRP A 88 5.67 -4.60 -2.11
CA TRP A 88 5.57 -4.80 -3.55
C TRP A 88 6.75 -5.59 -4.14
N THR A 89 7.98 -5.30 -3.70
CA THR A 89 9.17 -6.02 -4.18
C THR A 89 9.13 -7.50 -3.82
N TRP A 90 8.62 -7.85 -2.63
CA TRP A 90 8.45 -9.25 -2.22
C TRP A 90 7.45 -10.00 -3.11
N TRP A 91 6.31 -9.39 -3.43
CA TRP A 91 5.35 -9.97 -4.36
C TRP A 91 5.96 -10.16 -5.76
N LEU A 92 6.73 -9.18 -6.24
CA LEU A 92 7.38 -9.24 -7.54
C LEU A 92 8.41 -10.39 -7.60
N VAL A 93 9.20 -10.59 -6.52
CA VAL A 93 10.14 -11.70 -6.39
C VAL A 93 9.42 -13.05 -6.40
N ILE A 94 8.31 -13.19 -5.66
CA ILE A 94 7.52 -14.43 -5.65
C ILE A 94 6.95 -14.73 -7.04
N VAL A 95 6.39 -13.73 -7.73
CA VAL A 95 5.85 -13.90 -9.08
C VAL A 95 6.95 -14.31 -10.05
N LEU A 96 8.10 -13.63 -10.05
CA LEU A 96 9.23 -13.97 -10.91
C LEU A 96 9.76 -15.38 -10.63
N PHE A 97 9.82 -15.78 -9.36
CA PHE A 97 10.22 -17.13 -8.97
C PHE A 97 9.25 -18.19 -9.50
N LEU A 98 7.93 -17.97 -9.34
CA LEU A 98 6.91 -18.87 -9.89
C LEU A 98 6.97 -18.95 -11.41
N LEU A 99 7.23 -17.84 -12.09
CA LEU A 99 7.38 -17.76 -13.54
C LEU A 99 8.63 -18.54 -13.99
N ALA A 100 9.75 -18.42 -13.28
CA ALA A 100 10.96 -19.19 -13.55
C ALA A 100 10.77 -20.69 -13.34
N VAL A 101 10.07 -21.09 -12.27
CA VAL A 101 9.72 -22.49 -12.01
C VAL A 101 8.80 -23.03 -13.12
N LEU A 102 7.80 -22.25 -13.54
CA LEU A 102 6.90 -22.63 -14.63
C LEU A 102 7.67 -22.81 -15.94
N VAL A 103 8.55 -21.87 -16.31
CA VAL A 103 9.43 -22.01 -17.48
C VAL A 103 10.31 -23.25 -17.38
N TYR A 104 10.91 -23.51 -16.22
CA TYR A 104 11.74 -24.69 -15.98
C TYR A 104 10.94 -26.00 -16.17
N ILE A 105 9.73 -26.08 -15.63
CA ILE A 105 8.83 -27.24 -15.80
C ILE A 105 8.49 -27.41 -17.28
N LEU A 106 8.08 -26.35 -17.97
CA LEU A 106 7.73 -26.38 -19.39
C LEU A 106 8.92 -26.82 -20.27
N PHE A 107 10.13 -26.38 -19.93
CA PHE A 107 11.36 -26.80 -20.60
C PHE A 107 11.66 -28.28 -20.36
N ARG A 108 11.49 -28.76 -19.12
CA ARG A 108 11.66 -30.17 -18.75
C ARG A 108 10.68 -31.11 -19.44
N TYR A 109 9.44 -30.70 -19.63
CA TYR A 109 8.42 -31.48 -20.34
C TYR A 109 8.53 -31.40 -21.87
N LYS A 110 9.59 -30.74 -22.39
CA LYS A 110 10.11 -30.85 -23.76
C LYS A 110 9.12 -30.63 -24.90
N LYS A 111 8.01 -29.91 -24.66
CA LYS A 111 6.92 -29.76 -25.64
C LYS A 111 6.62 -28.33 -26.07
N ILE A 112 7.36 -27.34 -25.56
CA ILE A 112 7.08 -25.93 -25.84
C ILE A 112 8.21 -25.30 -26.66
N SER A 113 7.85 -24.82 -27.85
CA SER A 113 8.71 -24.01 -28.72
C SER A 113 8.95 -22.63 -28.10
N THR A 114 10.17 -22.11 -28.23
CA THR A 114 10.60 -20.77 -27.76
C THR A 114 9.64 -19.63 -28.13
N ARG A 115 8.89 -19.77 -29.24
CA ARG A 115 7.88 -18.80 -29.68
C ARG A 115 6.76 -18.58 -28.64
N HIS A 116 6.30 -19.64 -27.97
CA HIS A 116 5.21 -19.55 -27.00
C HIS A 116 5.66 -18.85 -25.71
N LEU A 117 6.94 -19.00 -25.33
CA LEU A 117 7.50 -18.34 -24.17
C LEU A 117 7.58 -16.83 -24.37
N VAL A 118 7.97 -16.38 -25.57
CA VAL A 118 7.97 -14.95 -25.92
C VAL A 118 6.56 -14.37 -25.85
N ILE A 119 5.56 -15.07 -26.42
CA ILE A 119 4.16 -14.62 -26.37
C ILE A 119 3.66 -14.50 -24.92
N PHE A 120 4.01 -15.46 -24.06
CA PHE A 120 3.63 -15.43 -22.64
C PHE A 120 4.28 -14.27 -21.88
N CYS A 121 5.57 -14.00 -22.10
CA CYS A 121 6.26 -12.88 -21.47
C CYS A 121 5.66 -11.53 -21.90
N VAL A 122 5.36 -11.36 -23.19
CA VAL A 122 4.75 -10.12 -23.70
C VAL A 122 3.34 -9.94 -23.16
N SER A 123 2.50 -10.98 -23.16
CA SER A 123 1.13 -10.88 -22.64
C SER A 123 1.08 -10.61 -21.14
N SER A 124 1.96 -11.25 -20.37
CA SER A 124 2.11 -10.99 -18.93
C SER A 124 2.57 -9.56 -18.67
N GLY A 125 3.55 -9.05 -19.42
CA GLY A 125 4.01 -7.66 -19.30
C GLY A 125 2.91 -6.64 -19.59
N MET A 126 2.10 -6.86 -20.63
CA MET A 126 0.96 -5.99 -20.95
C MET A 126 -0.11 -6.02 -19.87
N PHE A 127 -0.39 -7.19 -19.28
CA PHE A 127 -1.34 -7.33 -18.17
C PHE A 127 -0.87 -6.55 -16.93
N PHE A 128 0.42 -6.65 -16.59
CA PHE A 128 1.00 -5.91 -15.47
C PHE A 128 0.95 -4.39 -15.67
N MET A 129 1.22 -3.88 -16.88
CA MET A 129 1.07 -2.45 -17.16
C MET A 129 -0.36 -1.96 -16.94
N GLY A 130 -1.37 -2.72 -17.40
CA GLY A 130 -2.78 -2.38 -17.19
C GLY A 130 -3.17 -2.37 -15.72
N PHE A 131 -2.60 -3.29 -14.93
CA PHE A 131 -2.83 -3.36 -13.48
C PHE A 131 -2.26 -2.12 -12.78
N VAL A 132 -1.00 -1.75 -13.03
CA VAL A 132 -0.35 -0.57 -12.42
C VAL A 132 -1.15 0.72 -12.67
N GLN A 133 -1.70 0.89 -13.87
CA GLN A 133 -2.49 2.08 -14.22
C GLN A 133 -3.80 2.16 -13.42
N LYS A 134 -4.43 1.02 -13.11
CA LYS A 134 -5.66 0.97 -12.31
C LYS A 134 -5.44 1.35 -10.84
N TYR A 135 -4.30 0.96 -10.25
CA TYR A 135 -3.99 1.32 -8.85
C TYR A 135 -3.75 2.81 -8.67
N ARG A 136 -3.10 3.47 -9.63
CA ARG A 136 -2.84 4.92 -9.59
C ARG A 136 -4.13 5.75 -9.54
N LEU A 137 -5.23 5.23 -10.08
CA LEU A 137 -6.54 5.88 -10.05
C LEU A 137 -7.28 5.63 -8.73
N SER A 138 -7.00 4.53 -8.03
CA SER A 138 -7.73 4.13 -6.82
C SER A 138 -7.25 4.82 -5.55
N THR A 139 -6.07 5.44 -5.55
CA THR A 139 -5.52 6.15 -4.37
C THR A 139 -5.91 7.64 -4.31
N GLN A 140 -6.71 8.11 -5.27
CA GLN A 140 -7.15 9.51 -5.26
C GLN A 140 -8.31 9.67 -4.28
N SER A 141 -8.07 10.38 -3.18
CA SER A 141 -9.11 10.70 -2.20
C SER A 141 -10.09 11.70 -2.80
N GLN A 142 -11.39 11.45 -2.59
CA GLN A 142 -12.43 12.40 -2.97
C GLN A 142 -12.70 13.37 -1.81
N GLY A 143 -13.08 14.59 -2.17
CA GLY A 143 -13.50 15.61 -1.22
C GLY A 143 -14.64 16.46 -1.76
N ILE A 144 -15.33 17.17 -0.88
CA ILE A 144 -16.35 18.16 -1.22
C ILE A 144 -15.82 19.55 -0.89
N ILE A 145 -16.03 20.51 -1.79
CA ILE A 145 -15.79 21.93 -1.51
C ILE A 145 -16.80 22.44 -0.49
N ILE A 146 -16.31 22.96 0.64
CA ILE A 146 -17.16 23.52 1.72
C ILE A 146 -17.24 25.06 1.70
N GLN A 147 -16.53 25.72 0.80
CA GLN A 147 -16.59 27.18 0.65
C GLN A 147 -17.51 27.60 -0.51
N LYS A 148 -18.32 28.66 -0.32
CA LYS A 148 -19.25 29.18 -1.34
C LYS A 148 -18.58 29.54 -2.68
N LYS A 149 -17.37 30.07 -2.63
CA LYS A 149 -16.54 30.37 -3.81
C LYS A 149 -15.10 30.01 -3.47
N CYS A 150 -14.65 28.86 -3.92
CA CYS A 150 -13.31 28.38 -3.64
C CYS A 150 -12.36 28.77 -4.76
N PRO A 151 -11.37 29.67 -4.55
CA PRO A 151 -10.45 30.05 -5.59
C PRO A 151 -9.53 28.90 -6.00
N ILE A 152 -9.43 28.66 -7.30
CA ILE A 152 -8.47 27.75 -7.93
C ILE A 152 -7.23 28.55 -8.29
N LYS A 153 -6.07 28.15 -7.79
CA LYS A 153 -4.77 28.77 -8.09
C LYS A 153 -3.96 27.96 -9.10
N GLY A 154 -3.10 28.66 -9.85
CA GLY A 154 -2.13 28.03 -10.76
C GLY A 154 -1.00 27.28 -10.06
N GLY A 155 -0.73 27.57 -8.78
CA GLY A 155 0.34 26.95 -7.99
C GLY A 155 0.05 26.86 -6.49
N PRO A 156 0.85 26.08 -5.73
CA PRO A 156 0.65 25.76 -4.31
C PRO A 156 1.19 26.85 -3.37
N ASP A 157 0.93 28.12 -3.67
CA ASP A 157 1.43 29.24 -2.88
C ASP A 157 0.46 30.44 -2.92
N GLU A 158 0.57 31.34 -1.95
CA GLU A 158 -0.18 32.59 -1.87
C GLU A 158 0.16 33.56 -3.00
N THR A 159 1.38 33.47 -3.54
CA THR A 159 1.87 34.33 -4.63
C THR A 159 1.16 34.07 -5.97
N TYR A 160 0.55 32.89 -6.17
CA TYR A 160 -0.16 32.57 -7.40
C TYR A 160 -1.57 33.17 -7.41
N LEU A 161 -1.89 33.84 -8.52
CA LEU A 161 -3.22 34.39 -8.79
C LEU A 161 -4.26 33.28 -8.93
N SER A 162 -5.49 33.60 -8.52
CA SER A 162 -6.66 32.76 -8.76
C SER A 162 -7.00 32.78 -10.25
N VAL A 163 -7.05 31.59 -10.86
CA VAL A 163 -7.33 31.39 -12.29
C VAL A 163 -8.83 31.22 -12.51
N ASP A 164 -9.52 30.54 -11.60
CA ASP A 164 -10.95 30.23 -11.68
C ASP A 164 -11.51 29.93 -10.27
N PHE A 165 -12.79 29.56 -10.14
CA PHE A 165 -13.43 29.20 -8.88
C PHE A 165 -14.19 27.87 -8.98
N MET A 166 -14.16 27.08 -7.90
CA MET A 166 -15.04 25.92 -7.71
C MET A 166 -16.24 26.30 -6.83
N GLU A 167 -17.35 25.62 -7.08
CA GLU A 167 -18.62 25.85 -6.38
C GLU A 167 -18.71 25.01 -5.10
N TYR A 168 -19.48 25.51 -4.14
CA TYR A 168 -19.81 24.77 -2.91
C TYR A 168 -20.55 23.47 -3.22
N GLY A 169 -20.19 22.39 -2.52
CA GLY A 169 -20.79 21.08 -2.71
C GLY A 169 -20.20 20.30 -3.89
N GLN A 170 -19.35 20.91 -4.70
CA GLN A 170 -18.71 20.24 -5.83
C GLN A 170 -17.78 19.13 -5.33
N VAL A 171 -17.94 17.93 -5.87
CA VAL A 171 -17.06 16.79 -5.59
C VAL A 171 -15.79 16.96 -6.42
N VAL A 172 -14.65 16.87 -5.73
CA VAL A 172 -13.32 17.01 -6.30
C VAL A 172 -12.50 15.76 -6.03
N THR A 173 -11.63 15.43 -6.95
CA THR A 173 -10.64 14.37 -6.78
C THR A 173 -9.30 15.00 -6.43
N VAL A 174 -8.75 14.66 -5.27
CA VAL A 174 -7.44 15.14 -4.80
C VAL A 174 -6.35 14.28 -5.45
N LYS A 175 -5.44 14.90 -6.20
CA LYS A 175 -4.34 14.20 -6.87
C LYS A 175 -2.99 14.38 -6.19
N GLN A 176 -2.79 15.52 -5.52
CA GLN A 176 -1.53 15.86 -4.89
C GLN A 176 -1.78 16.78 -3.69
N GLU A 177 -0.93 16.68 -2.68
CA GLU A 177 -0.90 17.53 -1.50
C GLU A 177 0.48 18.18 -1.39
N GLN A 178 0.51 19.49 -1.14
CA GLN A 178 1.74 20.24 -0.93
C GLN A 178 1.50 21.37 0.08
N GLY A 179 1.94 21.15 1.33
CA GLY A 179 1.74 22.11 2.42
C GLY A 179 0.26 22.32 2.71
N ALA A 180 -0.19 23.58 2.70
CA ALA A 180 -1.59 23.95 2.94
C ALA A 180 -2.48 23.82 1.68
N TYR A 181 -1.94 23.34 0.55
CA TYR A 181 -2.63 23.29 -0.73
C TYR A 181 -2.81 21.86 -1.26
N LEU A 182 -3.96 21.62 -1.89
CA LEU A 182 -4.33 20.39 -2.55
C LEU A 182 -4.52 20.65 -4.05
N PHE A 183 -3.89 19.84 -4.90
CA PHE A 183 -4.19 19.85 -6.34
C PHE A 183 -5.41 18.99 -6.59
N VAL A 184 -6.48 19.64 -7.05
CA VAL A 184 -7.79 19.02 -7.25
C VAL A 184 -8.22 19.05 -8.70
N THR A 185 -9.04 18.08 -9.08
CA THR A 185 -9.71 18.07 -10.38
C THR A 185 -11.19 17.74 -10.25
N SER A 186 -12.03 18.46 -10.99
CA SER A 186 -13.48 18.19 -11.11
C SER A 186 -13.93 18.54 -12.52
N GLY A 187 -14.24 17.53 -13.33
CA GLY A 187 -14.53 17.68 -14.75
C GLY A 187 -13.37 18.36 -15.50
N ILE A 188 -13.65 19.53 -16.08
CA ILE A 188 -12.65 20.35 -16.81
C ILE A 188 -11.81 21.26 -15.90
N GLN A 189 -12.27 21.51 -14.67
CA GLN A 189 -11.59 22.40 -13.73
C GLN A 189 -10.47 21.65 -13.00
N LYS A 190 -9.29 22.27 -12.96
CA LYS A 190 -8.11 21.74 -12.26
C LYS A 190 -7.27 22.87 -11.69
N GLY A 191 -6.68 22.64 -10.52
CA GLY A 191 -5.70 23.54 -9.94
C GLY A 191 -5.55 23.35 -8.43
N TRP A 192 -4.85 24.30 -7.81
CA TRP A 192 -4.52 24.25 -6.39
C TRP A 192 -5.57 24.97 -5.55
N VAL A 193 -5.99 24.32 -4.47
CA VAL A 193 -7.01 24.79 -3.54
C VAL A 193 -6.49 24.65 -2.11
N VAL A 194 -6.84 25.58 -1.22
CA VAL A 194 -6.48 25.49 0.21
C VAL A 194 -7.16 24.29 0.84
N LYS A 195 -6.40 23.49 1.59
CA LYS A 195 -6.86 22.24 2.22
C LYS A 195 -8.10 22.43 3.10
N ASP A 196 -8.16 23.53 3.85
CA ASP A 196 -9.27 23.86 4.75
C ASP A 196 -10.59 24.15 4.01
N HIS A 197 -10.57 24.29 2.69
CA HIS A 197 -11.77 24.48 1.87
C HIS A 197 -12.36 23.15 1.39
N ILE A 198 -11.72 22.01 1.70
CA ILE A 198 -12.10 20.68 1.24
C ILE A 198 -12.36 19.78 2.43
N LYS A 199 -13.52 19.13 2.43
CA LYS A 199 -13.86 18.06 3.38
C LYS A 199 -13.74 16.71 2.68
N ASN A 200 -12.87 15.85 3.18
CA ASN A 200 -12.74 14.46 2.67
C ASN A 200 -14.04 13.69 2.90
N ILE A 201 -14.38 12.82 1.95
CA ILE A 201 -15.54 11.90 1.99
C ILE A 201 -15.03 10.48 2.18
#